data_AF-A0A9J7K629-F1
#
_entry.id   AF-A0A9J7K629-F1
#
_cell.length_a   1.000
_cell.length_b   1.000
_cell.length_c   1.000
_cell.angle_alpha   90.00
_cell.angle_beta   90.00
_cell.angle_gamma   90.00
#
_symmetry.space_group_name_H-M   'P 1'
#
loop_
_entity.id
_entity.type
_entity.pdbx_description
1 polymer ?
#
loop_
_entity_poly.entity_id
_entity_poly.type
_entity_poly.pdbx_seq_one_letter_code
_entity_poly.pdbx_strand_id
1 'polypeptide(L)'
;MGLDLLAKLRITQTVKEVGRVVGIALMRKFGWKANLRNPYLEIFMHLSDAYSVVGIPLFRVPLASRTYIQTAGLRSTIAWAMASIAEIKAGALVLDPMCGLGTILVEAAEEWPDVYYMGADVSDSQLLGACDNLKAAGLADKIDLLQGSVTELPLPSQSVDVIISDIPFGKKFKLGKDIKSILQEMERVLRVDGTMVLLLSEDHRRHLRDCRGSSILLTSQESPPEMKMLLNPDKRTGTSDKVSPSHKASSSQCPRRVLACGSLVPVECFKVSLGKTDAFICKYKKAHASGLSAAGCHEPGAQPEMATLQEFPSPQDSL
;
A
#
# COMPACT_ATOMS: atom_id res chain seq x y z
N MET A 1 48.40 12.09 34.81
CA MET A 1 48.32 12.32 33.35
C MET A 1 48.03 10.99 32.68
N GLY A 2 46.89 10.81 32.01
CA GLY A 2 46.66 9.58 31.26
C GLY A 2 45.23 9.02 31.23
N LEU A 3 44.20 9.86 31.38
CA LEU A 3 42.80 9.43 31.21
C LEU A 3 41.95 10.40 30.37
N ASP A 4 42.58 11.39 29.73
CA ASP A 4 41.89 12.49 29.03
C ASP A 4 42.07 12.48 27.50
N LEU A 5 42.52 11.36 26.92
CA LEU A 5 42.66 11.20 25.46
C LEU A 5 41.50 10.45 24.80
N LEU A 6 40.53 9.97 25.58
CA LEU A 6 39.34 9.28 25.08
C LEU A 6 38.11 10.19 24.96
N ALA A 7 38.22 11.46 25.37
CA ALA A 7 37.21 12.47 25.15
C ALA A 7 37.61 13.37 23.97
N LYS A 8 36.76 13.40 22.94
CA LYS A 8 36.76 14.32 21.77
C LYS A 8 37.51 13.85 20.52
N LEU A 9 37.12 12.68 20.01
CA LEU A 9 36.98 12.53 18.56
C LEU A 9 35.50 12.35 18.21
N ARG A 10 34.68 13.36 18.56
CA ARG A 10 33.37 13.52 17.93
C ARG A 10 33.65 14.01 16.51
N ILE A 11 33.89 13.06 15.61
CA ILE A 11 34.04 13.34 14.19
C ILE A 11 32.64 13.70 13.68
N THR A 12 32.24 14.96 13.82
CA THR A 12 31.18 15.55 12.99
C THR A 12 31.78 15.84 11.62
N GLN A 13 32.20 14.79 10.89
CA GLN A 13 32.59 14.95 9.50
C GLN A 13 31.32 15.04 8.66
N THR A 14 31.24 16.09 7.85
CA THR A 14 30.18 16.20 6.86
C THR A 14 30.42 15.18 5.75
N VAL A 15 29.37 14.74 5.05
CA VAL A 15 29.48 13.84 3.87
C VAL A 15 30.49 14.37 2.86
N LYS A 16 30.55 15.70 2.68
CA LYS A 16 31.50 16.38 1.80
C LYS A 16 32.95 16.22 2.27
N GLU A 17 33.19 16.29 3.57
CA GLU A 17 34.54 16.18 4.13
C GLU A 17 35.09 14.75 4.01
N VAL A 18 34.26 13.75 4.31
CA VAL A 18 34.60 12.35 4.08
C VAL A 18 34.94 12.13 2.60
N GLY A 19 34.06 12.58 1.70
CA GLY A 19 34.27 12.46 0.25
C GLY A 19 35.59 13.10 -0.22
N ARG A 20 35.94 14.28 0.33
CA ARG A 20 37.22 14.95 0.04
C ARG A 20 38.42 14.14 0.53
N VAL A 21 38.40 13.64 1.75
CA VAL A 21 39.52 12.87 2.34
C VAL A 21 39.75 11.59 1.54
N VAL A 22 38.68 10.85 1.25
CA VAL A 22 38.74 9.62 0.43
C VAL A 22 39.23 9.94 -0.98
N GLY A 23 38.70 10.99 -1.60
CA GLY A 23 39.14 11.45 -2.91
C GLY A 23 40.65 11.72 -2.96
N ILE A 24 41.19 12.49 -2.01
CA ILE A 24 42.63 12.77 -1.92
C ILE A 24 43.45 11.48 -1.73
N ALA A 25 42.99 10.56 -0.89
CA ALA A 25 43.67 9.30 -0.65
C ALA A 25 43.76 8.46 -1.95
N LEU A 26 42.67 8.39 -2.72
CA LEU A 26 42.63 7.69 -4.01
C LEU A 26 43.51 8.38 -5.07
N MET A 27 43.49 9.71 -5.13
CA MET A 27 44.36 10.48 -6.01
C MET A 27 45.84 10.18 -5.73
N ARG A 28 46.24 10.17 -4.45
CA ARG A 28 47.63 9.87 -4.05
C ARG A 28 48.04 8.44 -4.33
N LYS A 29 47.13 7.48 -4.11
CA LYS A 29 47.43 6.05 -4.24
C LYS A 29 47.45 5.57 -5.69
N PHE A 30 46.52 6.05 -6.51
CA PHE A 30 46.32 5.55 -7.87
C PHE A 30 46.63 6.58 -8.98
N GLY A 31 46.97 7.82 -8.63
CA GLY A 31 47.17 8.90 -9.60
C GLY A 31 45.88 9.35 -10.29
N TRP A 32 44.71 8.92 -9.80
CA TRP A 32 43.43 9.26 -10.40
C TRP A 32 43.14 10.76 -10.28
N LYS A 33 42.40 11.30 -11.26
CA LYS A 33 41.91 12.69 -11.22
C LYS A 33 40.43 12.69 -10.89
N ALA A 34 40.03 13.47 -9.89
CA ALA A 34 38.63 13.61 -9.52
C ALA A 34 37.86 14.40 -10.59
N ASN A 35 36.81 13.80 -11.15
CA ASN A 35 35.84 14.48 -12.01
C ASN A 35 34.45 14.37 -11.37
N LEU A 36 33.94 15.49 -10.85
CA LEU A 36 32.67 15.53 -10.13
C LEU A 36 31.44 15.70 -11.05
N ARG A 37 31.65 15.92 -12.36
CA ARG A 37 30.57 16.13 -13.34
C ARG A 37 30.34 14.92 -14.22
N ASN A 38 31.41 14.30 -14.70
CA ASN A 38 31.35 13.10 -15.53
C ASN A 38 32.44 12.11 -15.10
N PRO A 39 32.27 11.45 -13.94
CA PRO A 39 33.21 10.46 -13.48
C PRO A 39 33.24 9.25 -14.42
N TYR A 40 34.41 8.62 -14.60
CA TYR A 40 34.51 7.30 -15.24
C TYR A 40 34.10 6.18 -14.27
N LEU A 41 34.41 6.36 -12.99
CA LEU A 41 34.10 5.45 -11.91
C LEU A 41 33.55 6.25 -10.73
N GLU A 42 32.40 5.84 -10.22
CA GLU A 42 31.85 6.36 -8.98
C GLU A 42 32.20 5.41 -7.83
N ILE A 43 32.46 5.98 -6.66
CA ILE A 43 32.68 5.21 -5.44
C ILE A 43 31.59 5.63 -4.47
N PHE A 44 30.76 4.67 -4.11
CA PHE A 44 29.73 4.82 -3.11
C PHE A 44 30.27 4.41 -1.75
N MET A 45 30.02 5.23 -0.74
CA MET A 45 30.39 4.96 0.63
C MET A 45 29.19 5.21 1.53
N HIS A 46 28.74 4.16 2.22
CA HIS A 46 27.75 4.26 3.28
C HIS A 46 28.46 4.11 4.62
N LEU A 47 28.31 5.10 5.49
CA LEU A 47 28.88 5.10 6.82
C LEU A 47 27.74 5.08 7.84
N SER A 48 27.81 4.12 8.75
CA SER A 48 26.95 4.02 9.93
C SER A 48 27.81 3.89 11.18
N ASP A 49 27.19 3.98 12.35
CA ASP A 49 27.90 3.81 13.63
C ASP A 49 28.47 2.39 13.82
N ALA A 50 27.91 1.39 13.12
CA ALA A 50 28.27 -0.01 13.28
C ALA A 50 29.17 -0.55 12.16
N TYR A 51 29.01 -0.03 10.94
CA TYR A 51 29.73 -0.55 9.77
C TYR A 51 29.90 0.53 8.70
N SER A 52 30.91 0.29 7.85
CA SER A 52 31.17 1.08 6.65
C SER A 52 31.10 0.16 5.42
N VAL A 53 30.31 0.55 4.43
CA VAL A 53 30.26 -0.13 3.12
C VAL A 53 30.89 0.79 2.09
N VAL A 54 31.84 0.27 1.33
CA VAL A 54 32.44 0.94 0.17
C VAL A 54 32.22 0.05 -1.04
N GLY A 55 31.72 0.64 -2.13
CA GLY A 55 31.43 -0.11 -3.33
C GLY A 55 31.43 0.77 -4.57
N ILE A 56 31.34 0.11 -5.72
CA ILE A 56 31.16 0.76 -7.02
C ILE A 56 29.70 0.52 -7.43
N PRO A 57 28.91 1.58 -7.66
CA PRO A 57 27.54 1.40 -8.15
C PRO A 57 27.59 0.80 -9.56
N LEU A 58 26.83 -0.28 -9.79
CA LEU A 58 26.75 -0.95 -11.08
C LEU A 58 25.97 -0.13 -12.11
N PHE A 59 24.97 0.64 -11.65
CA PHE A 59 24.12 1.49 -12.47
C PHE A 59 24.35 2.95 -12.13
N ARG A 60 24.54 3.78 -13.17
CA ARG A 60 24.66 5.25 -13.03
C ARG A 60 23.33 5.95 -12.88
N VAL A 61 22.30 5.37 -13.48
CA VAL A 61 20.93 5.88 -13.44
C VAL A 61 20.13 4.97 -12.50
N PRO A 62 19.26 5.52 -11.63
CA PRO A 62 18.41 4.70 -10.77
C PRO A 62 17.60 3.68 -11.58
N LEU A 63 17.47 2.45 -11.09
CA LEU A 63 16.65 1.41 -11.75
C LEU A 63 15.16 1.80 -11.88
N ALA A 64 14.70 2.74 -11.06
CA ALA A 64 13.37 3.31 -11.17
C ALA A 64 13.18 4.22 -12.40
N SER A 65 14.26 4.65 -13.05
CA SER A 65 14.20 5.47 -14.27
C SER A 65 14.04 4.55 -15.48
N ARG A 66 12.79 4.22 -15.79
CA ARG A 66 12.43 3.41 -16.95
C ARG A 66 12.47 4.26 -18.21
N THR A 67 13.05 3.75 -19.29
CA THR A 67 13.12 4.45 -20.59
C THR A 67 11.76 4.64 -21.25
N TYR A 68 10.78 3.79 -20.89
CA TYR A 68 9.41 3.84 -21.39
C TYR A 68 8.47 4.73 -20.55
N ILE A 69 8.94 5.34 -19.45
CA ILE A 69 8.18 6.33 -18.69
C ILE A 69 8.68 7.73 -19.07
N GLN A 70 7.91 8.44 -19.88
CA GLN A 70 8.24 9.79 -20.36
C GLN A 70 7.93 10.86 -19.32
N THR A 71 6.76 10.75 -18.68
CA THR A 71 6.33 11.66 -17.61
C THR A 71 6.31 10.91 -16.30
N ALA A 72 7.15 11.33 -15.36
CA ALA A 72 7.31 10.65 -14.08
C ALA A 72 6.10 10.88 -13.15
N GLY A 73 5.45 9.79 -12.73
CA GLY A 73 4.45 9.76 -11.68
C GLY A 73 4.99 9.11 -10.40
N LEU A 74 4.26 8.12 -9.89
CA LEU A 74 4.76 7.25 -8.82
C LEU A 74 6.06 6.59 -9.27
N ARG A 75 7.03 6.43 -8.36
CA ARG A 75 8.30 5.76 -8.69
C ARG A 75 8.03 4.33 -9.17
N SER A 76 8.54 3.96 -10.36
CA SER A 76 8.32 2.63 -10.97
C SER A 76 8.58 1.45 -10.03
N THR A 77 9.62 1.51 -9.19
CA THR A 77 9.90 0.44 -8.23
C THR A 77 8.81 0.28 -7.15
N ILE A 78 8.12 1.36 -6.78
CA ILE A 78 6.98 1.31 -5.85
C ILE A 78 5.74 0.79 -6.57
N ALA A 79 5.48 1.29 -7.78
CA ALA A 79 4.40 0.80 -8.63
C ALA A 79 4.49 -0.72 -8.87
N TRP A 80 5.65 -1.22 -9.29
CA TRP A 80 5.90 -2.65 -9.47
C TRP A 80 5.75 -3.44 -8.17
N ALA A 81 6.21 -2.91 -7.03
CA ALA A 81 6.04 -3.57 -5.73
C ALA A 81 4.55 -3.68 -5.34
N MET A 82 3.76 -2.64 -5.58
CA MET A 82 2.31 -2.67 -5.34
C MET A 82 1.62 -3.73 -6.20
N ALA A 83 1.94 -3.78 -7.50
CA ALA A 83 1.38 -4.78 -8.42
C ALA A 83 1.79 -6.22 -8.03
N SER A 84 3.04 -6.42 -7.60
CA SER A 84 3.53 -7.71 -7.10
C SER A 84 2.76 -8.21 -5.88
N ILE A 85 2.43 -7.32 -4.94
CA ILE A 85 1.66 -7.64 -3.74
C ILE A 85 0.20 -8.01 -4.08
N ALA A 86 -0.31 -7.53 -5.21
CA ALA A 86 -1.70 -7.72 -5.63
C ALA A 86 -2.00 -9.16 -6.09
N GLU A 87 -0.99 -10.00 -6.34
CA GLU A 87 -1.15 -11.39 -6.78
C GLU A 87 -2.06 -11.51 -8.02
N ILE A 88 -1.77 -10.69 -9.03
CA ILE A 88 -2.54 -10.62 -10.28
C ILE A 88 -2.53 -11.99 -10.97
N LYS A 89 -3.71 -12.44 -11.40
CA LYS A 89 -3.89 -13.70 -12.15
C LYS A 89 -4.15 -13.41 -13.62
N ALA A 90 -3.72 -14.32 -14.50
CA ALA A 90 -4.06 -14.26 -15.91
C ALA A 90 -5.59 -14.20 -16.11
N GLY A 91 -6.02 -13.36 -17.05
CA GLY A 91 -7.42 -13.08 -17.35
C GLY A 91 -8.14 -12.17 -16.36
N ALA A 92 -7.49 -11.69 -15.30
CA ALA A 92 -8.09 -10.75 -14.34
C ALA A 92 -8.32 -9.36 -14.98
N LEU A 93 -9.30 -8.64 -14.44
CA LEU A 93 -9.50 -7.20 -14.68
C LEU A 93 -8.91 -6.40 -13.52
N VAL A 94 -7.85 -5.65 -13.82
CA VAL A 94 -7.13 -4.75 -12.89
C VAL A 94 -7.57 -3.31 -13.13
N LEU A 95 -7.95 -2.61 -12.06
CA LEU A 95 -8.36 -1.21 -12.09
C LEU A 95 -7.43 -0.34 -11.23
N ASP A 96 -6.96 0.78 -11.78
CA ASP A 96 -6.48 1.93 -11.00
C ASP A 96 -7.45 3.11 -11.17
N PRO A 97 -8.33 3.38 -10.21
CA PRO A 97 -9.38 4.40 -10.36
C PRO A 97 -8.88 5.84 -10.12
N MET A 98 -7.58 6.02 -9.85
CA MET A 98 -6.89 7.30 -9.75
C MET A 98 -5.50 7.17 -10.38
N CYS A 99 -5.48 6.75 -11.64
CA CYS A 99 -4.28 6.28 -12.31
C CYS A 99 -3.20 7.35 -12.54
N GLY A 100 -3.55 8.64 -12.47
CA GLY A 100 -2.62 9.73 -12.70
C GLY A 100 -1.94 9.57 -14.06
N LEU A 101 -0.61 9.44 -14.04
CA LEU A 101 0.23 9.23 -15.23
C LEU A 101 0.37 7.74 -15.64
N GLY A 102 -0.46 6.85 -15.10
CA GLY A 102 -0.56 5.44 -15.49
C GLY A 102 0.60 4.54 -15.05
N THR A 103 1.53 5.02 -14.21
CA THR A 103 2.77 4.27 -13.90
C THR A 103 2.51 2.92 -13.22
N ILE A 104 1.47 2.79 -12.39
CA ILE A 104 1.08 1.51 -11.77
C ILE A 104 0.66 0.51 -12.84
N LEU A 105 -0.22 0.92 -13.75
CA LEU A 105 -0.74 0.05 -14.81
C LEU A 105 0.34 -0.32 -15.82
N VAL A 106 1.23 0.61 -16.18
CA VAL A 106 2.37 0.34 -17.07
C VAL A 106 3.30 -0.71 -16.45
N GLU A 107 3.74 -0.54 -15.20
CA GLU A 107 4.62 -1.54 -14.56
C GLU A 107 3.91 -2.89 -14.37
N ALA A 108 2.60 -2.91 -14.12
CA ALA A 108 1.84 -4.14 -14.00
C ALA A 108 1.70 -4.86 -15.36
N ALA A 109 1.38 -4.14 -16.43
CA ALA A 109 1.17 -4.73 -17.75
C ALA A 109 2.47 -5.22 -18.42
N GLU A 110 3.62 -4.63 -18.08
CA GLU A 110 4.94 -5.14 -18.45
C GLU A 110 5.23 -6.52 -17.83
N GLU A 111 4.82 -6.74 -16.58
CA GLU A 111 5.10 -7.98 -15.84
C GLU A 111 4.04 -9.07 -16.04
N TRP A 112 2.75 -8.70 -16.15
CA TRP A 112 1.62 -9.62 -16.34
C TRP A 112 0.85 -9.30 -17.63
N PRO A 113 1.37 -9.70 -18.81
CA PRO A 113 0.81 -9.29 -20.10
C PRO A 113 -0.55 -9.90 -20.45
N ASP A 114 -0.96 -11.00 -19.81
CA ASP A 114 -2.20 -11.74 -20.09
C ASP A 114 -3.37 -11.29 -19.19
N VAL A 115 -3.47 -9.97 -18.94
CA VAL A 115 -4.38 -9.34 -17.98
C VAL A 115 -5.02 -8.11 -18.63
N TYR A 116 -6.24 -7.80 -18.23
CA TYR A 116 -6.94 -6.59 -18.69
C TYR A 116 -6.71 -5.46 -17.69
N TYR A 117 -6.32 -4.28 -18.19
CA TYR A 117 -6.00 -3.13 -17.37
C TYR A 117 -6.89 -1.94 -17.72
N MET A 118 -7.40 -1.27 -16.69
CA MET A 118 -8.16 -0.04 -16.83
C MET A 118 -7.66 1.01 -15.84
N GLY A 119 -7.46 2.23 -16.33
CA GLY A 119 -7.15 3.40 -15.54
C GLY A 119 -8.28 4.42 -15.59
N ALA A 120 -8.63 5.01 -14.47
CA ALA A 120 -9.49 6.19 -14.42
C ALA A 120 -8.80 7.35 -13.70
N ASP A 121 -9.05 8.57 -14.16
CA ASP A 121 -8.65 9.79 -13.45
C ASP A 121 -9.62 10.92 -13.79
N VAL A 122 -9.79 11.88 -12.88
CA VAL A 122 -10.66 13.05 -13.11
C VAL A 122 -9.97 14.09 -14.01
N SER A 123 -8.64 14.07 -14.05
CA SER A 123 -7.82 15.09 -14.70
C SER A 123 -7.43 14.68 -16.12
N ASP A 124 -7.91 15.43 -17.12
CA ASP A 124 -7.53 15.23 -18.52
C ASP A 124 -6.02 15.33 -18.74
N SER A 125 -5.34 16.24 -18.04
CA SER A 125 -3.88 16.39 -18.16
C SER A 125 -3.11 15.19 -17.61
N GLN A 126 -3.64 14.52 -16.57
CA GLN A 126 -3.08 13.25 -16.08
C GLN A 126 -3.27 12.15 -17.12
N LEU A 127 -4.49 12.00 -17.66
CA LEU A 127 -4.80 10.99 -18.67
C LEU A 127 -4.03 11.18 -19.97
N LEU A 128 -3.79 12.42 -20.40
CA LEU A 128 -2.92 12.72 -21.54
C LEU A 128 -1.48 12.26 -21.27
N GLY A 129 -0.93 12.57 -20.09
CA GLY A 129 0.41 12.10 -19.70
C GLY A 129 0.49 10.58 -19.54
N ALA A 130 -0.59 9.94 -19.08
CA ALA A 130 -0.71 8.48 -19.05
C ALA A 130 -0.70 7.90 -20.47
N CYS A 131 -1.48 8.47 -21.39
CA CYS A 131 -1.51 8.07 -22.80
C CYS A 131 -0.11 8.14 -23.43
N ASP A 132 0.67 9.18 -23.14
CA ASP A 132 2.06 9.31 -23.62
C ASP A 132 2.98 8.22 -23.04
N ASN A 133 2.85 7.90 -21.75
CA ASN A 133 3.58 6.80 -21.12
C ASN A 133 3.19 5.43 -21.70
N LEU A 134 1.89 5.18 -21.91
CA LEU A 134 1.36 3.96 -22.51
C LEU A 134 1.91 3.75 -23.93
N LYS A 135 1.93 4.82 -24.74
CA LYS A 135 2.51 4.78 -26.09
C LYS A 135 4.01 4.49 -26.06
N ALA A 136 4.75 5.17 -25.17
CA ALA A 136 6.19 4.96 -25.03
C ALA A 136 6.56 3.54 -24.55
N ALA A 137 5.68 2.90 -23.78
CA ALA A 137 5.80 1.50 -23.37
C ALA A 137 5.26 0.49 -24.40
N GLY A 138 4.57 0.93 -25.46
CA GLY A 138 3.92 0.01 -26.41
C GLY A 138 2.70 -0.72 -25.83
N LEU A 139 2.02 -0.10 -24.85
CA LEU A 139 0.90 -0.67 -24.10
C LEU A 139 -0.44 0.03 -24.38
N ALA A 140 -0.50 0.92 -25.38
CA ALA A 140 -1.71 1.69 -25.69
C ALA A 140 -2.92 0.81 -26.05
N ASP A 141 -2.70 -0.38 -26.61
CA ASP A 141 -3.77 -1.33 -26.96
C ASP A 141 -4.09 -2.32 -25.82
N LYS A 142 -3.39 -2.23 -24.68
CA LYS A 142 -3.54 -3.15 -23.54
C LYS A 142 -4.17 -2.51 -22.30
N ILE A 143 -4.11 -1.18 -22.20
CA ILE A 143 -4.58 -0.44 -21.03
C ILE A 143 -5.62 0.58 -21.50
N ASP A 144 -6.86 0.41 -21.04
CA ASP A 144 -7.94 1.36 -21.30
C ASP A 144 -7.87 2.52 -20.32
N LEU A 145 -8.02 3.75 -20.82
CA LEU A 145 -8.08 4.96 -19.99
C LEU A 145 -9.46 5.61 -20.06
N LEU A 146 -9.98 6.01 -18.90
CA LEU A 146 -11.29 6.59 -18.74
C LEU A 146 -11.22 7.88 -17.92
N GLN A 147 -11.88 8.94 -18.40
CA GLN A 147 -12.13 10.12 -17.57
C GLN A 147 -13.29 9.84 -16.60
N GLY A 148 -13.04 9.90 -15.30
CA GLY A 148 -14.04 9.58 -14.29
C GLY A 148 -13.60 9.89 -12.86
N SER A 149 -14.57 10.09 -11.97
CA SER A 149 -14.31 10.26 -10.55
C SER A 149 -14.27 8.90 -9.85
N VAL A 150 -13.26 8.70 -9.00
CA VAL A 150 -13.18 7.54 -8.10
C VAL A 150 -14.38 7.42 -7.14
N THR A 151 -15.15 8.51 -6.93
CA THR A 151 -16.35 8.49 -6.07
C THR A 151 -17.60 8.01 -6.78
N GLU A 152 -17.58 7.91 -8.11
CA GLU A 152 -18.71 7.50 -8.95
C GLU A 152 -18.15 6.88 -10.24
N LEU A 153 -17.64 5.66 -10.12
CA LEU A 153 -17.05 4.94 -11.24
C LEU A 153 -18.17 4.41 -12.14
N PRO A 154 -18.12 4.62 -13.46
CA PRO A 154 -19.13 4.12 -14.40
C PRO A 154 -18.92 2.62 -14.70
N LEU A 155 -18.71 1.84 -13.64
CA LEU A 155 -18.49 0.40 -13.67
C LEU A 155 -19.58 -0.31 -12.84
N PRO A 156 -20.06 -1.48 -13.28
CA PRO A 156 -20.98 -2.27 -12.49
C PRO A 156 -20.38 -2.69 -11.15
N SER A 157 -21.23 -2.93 -10.16
CA SER A 157 -20.77 -3.52 -8.89
C SER A 157 -20.17 -4.91 -9.14
N GLN A 158 -19.12 -5.26 -8.41
CA GLN A 158 -18.44 -6.56 -8.52
C GLN A 158 -18.02 -6.89 -9.97
N SER A 159 -17.44 -5.92 -10.68
CA SER A 159 -16.95 -6.06 -12.05
C SER A 159 -15.44 -6.24 -12.14
N VAL A 160 -14.65 -5.80 -11.15
CA VAL A 160 -13.18 -5.83 -11.18
C VAL A 160 -12.61 -6.87 -10.21
N ASP A 161 -11.53 -7.55 -10.60
CA ASP A 161 -10.88 -8.57 -9.78
C ASP A 161 -9.85 -7.98 -8.83
N VAL A 162 -9.13 -6.96 -9.31
CA VAL A 162 -8.03 -6.34 -8.59
C VAL A 162 -8.10 -4.81 -8.68
N ILE A 163 -7.89 -4.12 -7.57
CA ILE A 163 -7.69 -2.68 -7.54
C ILE A 163 -6.28 -2.38 -7.03
N ILE A 164 -5.52 -1.55 -7.75
CA ILE A 164 -4.20 -1.08 -7.32
C ILE A 164 -4.16 0.43 -7.52
N SER A 165 -3.94 1.21 -6.46
CA SER A 165 -4.02 2.66 -6.58
C SER A 165 -3.16 3.43 -5.57
N ASP A 166 -2.59 4.54 -6.02
CA ASP A 166 -1.91 5.52 -5.17
C ASP A 166 -2.92 6.58 -4.72
N ILE A 167 -3.34 6.52 -3.45
CA ILE A 167 -4.34 7.46 -2.93
C ILE A 167 -3.66 8.83 -2.72
N PRO A 168 -4.10 9.91 -3.40
CA PRO A 168 -3.41 11.19 -3.37
C PRO A 168 -3.26 11.76 -1.95
N PHE A 169 -2.06 12.26 -1.62
CA PHE A 169 -1.73 12.83 -0.31
C PHE A 169 -1.89 14.36 -0.27
N GLY A 170 -2.31 14.88 0.90
CA GLY A 170 -2.01 16.26 1.31
C GLY A 170 -3.19 17.23 1.35
N LYS A 171 -2.88 18.50 1.67
CA LYS A 171 -3.83 19.57 2.07
C LYS A 171 -4.96 19.88 1.07
N LYS A 172 -4.84 19.45 -0.19
CA LYS A 172 -5.86 19.66 -1.24
C LYS A 172 -6.97 18.60 -1.21
N PHE A 173 -6.75 17.46 -0.54
CA PHE A 173 -7.75 16.40 -0.38
C PHE A 173 -8.37 16.50 1.01
N LYS A 174 -9.71 16.61 1.13
CA LYS A 174 -10.38 16.75 2.43
C LYS A 174 -10.56 15.37 3.06
N LEU A 175 -9.45 14.92 3.65
CA LEU A 175 -9.11 13.64 4.26
C LEU A 175 -10.19 12.78 4.96
N GLY A 176 -11.29 13.35 5.48
CA GLY A 176 -12.25 12.63 6.32
C GLY A 176 -13.41 11.97 5.58
N LYS A 177 -14.25 12.78 4.91
CA LYS A 177 -15.41 12.27 4.17
C LYS A 177 -14.99 11.59 2.86
N ASP A 178 -13.97 12.14 2.22
CA ASP A 178 -13.56 11.75 0.86
C ASP A 178 -12.95 10.35 0.82
N ILE A 179 -12.17 9.94 1.84
CA ILE A 179 -11.53 8.62 1.83
C ILE A 179 -12.55 7.48 2.02
N LYS A 180 -13.60 7.70 2.82
CA LYS A 180 -14.62 6.68 3.06
C LYS A 180 -15.46 6.45 1.82
N SER A 181 -15.89 7.50 1.13
CA SER A 181 -16.65 7.36 -0.12
C SER A 181 -15.80 6.71 -1.21
N ILE A 182 -14.52 7.07 -1.32
CA ILE A 182 -13.56 6.42 -2.24
C ILE A 182 -13.48 4.91 -1.97
N LEU A 183 -13.28 4.51 -0.71
CA LEU A 183 -13.19 3.10 -0.38
C LEU A 183 -14.50 2.35 -0.58
N GLN A 184 -15.64 2.97 -0.30
CA GLN A 184 -16.95 2.38 -0.57
C GLN A 184 -17.17 2.14 -2.06
N GLU A 185 -16.74 3.07 -2.90
CA GLU A 185 -16.88 2.95 -4.35
C GLU A 185 -15.91 1.91 -4.94
N MET A 186 -14.65 1.90 -4.49
CA MET A 186 -13.71 0.83 -4.79
C MET A 186 -14.23 -0.54 -4.34
N GLU A 187 -14.75 -0.63 -3.11
CA GLU A 187 -15.37 -1.86 -2.61
C GLU A 187 -16.58 -2.26 -3.46
N ARG A 188 -17.41 -1.32 -3.89
CA ARG A 188 -18.60 -1.58 -4.73
C ARG A 188 -18.22 -2.29 -6.02
N VAL A 189 -17.24 -1.77 -6.75
CA VAL A 189 -16.80 -2.34 -8.04
C VAL A 189 -15.97 -3.62 -7.88
N LEU A 190 -15.27 -3.79 -6.76
CA LEU A 190 -14.46 -4.98 -6.50
C LEU A 190 -15.32 -6.24 -6.31
N ARG A 191 -14.96 -7.34 -6.96
CA ARG A 191 -15.60 -8.65 -6.79
C ARG A 191 -15.35 -9.20 -5.38
N VAL A 192 -16.25 -10.08 -4.93
CA VAL A 192 -15.98 -10.89 -3.73
C VAL A 192 -14.72 -11.73 -3.98
N ASP A 193 -13.89 -11.89 -2.94
CA ASP A 193 -12.54 -12.44 -2.98
C ASP A 193 -11.51 -11.64 -3.81
N GLY A 194 -11.95 -10.52 -4.41
CA GLY A 194 -11.10 -9.57 -5.10
C GLY A 194 -10.08 -8.92 -4.18
N THR A 195 -8.95 -8.51 -4.76
CA THR A 195 -7.80 -7.96 -4.03
C THR A 195 -7.70 -6.46 -4.25
N MET A 196 -7.41 -5.70 -3.20
CA MET A 196 -7.16 -4.27 -3.30
C MET A 196 -5.83 -3.93 -2.65
N VAL A 197 -4.96 -3.22 -3.37
CA VAL A 197 -3.65 -2.75 -2.89
C VAL A 197 -3.58 -1.24 -2.99
N LEU A 198 -3.46 -0.57 -1.86
CA LEU A 198 -3.46 0.89 -1.78
C LEU A 198 -2.14 1.42 -1.24
N LEU A 199 -1.63 2.50 -1.83
CA LEU A 199 -0.59 3.32 -1.21
C LEU A 199 -1.24 4.39 -0.35
N LEU A 200 -0.95 4.37 0.95
CA LEU A 200 -1.58 5.20 1.97
C LEU A 200 -0.54 6.00 2.76
N SER A 201 -0.88 7.22 3.14
CA SER A 201 -0.10 7.99 4.12
C SER A 201 -0.39 7.47 5.53
N GLU A 202 0.44 7.86 6.50
CA GLU A 202 0.14 7.60 7.91
C GLU A 202 -1.21 8.22 8.31
N ASP A 203 -1.55 9.40 7.78
CA ASP A 203 -2.81 10.08 8.09
C ASP A 203 -4.03 9.34 7.52
N HIS A 204 -3.97 8.86 6.27
CA HIS A 204 -5.01 7.98 5.71
C HIS A 204 -5.21 6.75 6.58
N ARG A 205 -4.10 6.10 6.95
CA ARG A 205 -4.14 4.89 7.77
C ARG A 205 -4.74 5.13 9.16
N ARG A 206 -4.51 6.31 9.77
CA ARG A 206 -5.16 6.70 11.03
C ARG A 206 -6.67 6.85 10.87
N HIS A 207 -7.13 7.60 9.86
CA HIS A 207 -8.56 7.78 9.61
C HIS A 207 -9.29 6.45 9.35
N LEU A 208 -8.67 5.53 8.62
CA LEU A 208 -9.23 4.18 8.41
C LEU A 208 -9.34 3.35 9.69
N ARG A 209 -8.51 3.60 10.70
CA ARG A 209 -8.65 2.98 12.03
C ARG A 209 -9.75 3.64 12.86
N ASP A 210 -9.88 4.96 12.79
CA ASP A 210 -10.75 5.75 13.65
C ASP A 210 -12.24 5.70 13.22
N CYS A 211 -12.53 5.44 11.95
CA CYS A 211 -13.89 5.31 11.42
C CYS A 211 -14.74 4.16 12.04
N ARG A 212 -14.18 3.37 12.95
CA ARG A 212 -14.87 2.30 13.68
C ARG A 212 -15.67 2.80 14.90
N GLY A 213 -15.46 4.04 15.34
CA GLY A 213 -16.03 4.57 16.60
C GLY A 213 -17.46 5.10 16.56
N SER A 214 -18.14 5.13 15.40
CA SER A 214 -19.43 5.84 15.25
C SER A 214 -20.62 4.96 14.86
N SER A 215 -20.55 3.65 15.08
CA SER A 215 -21.74 2.78 15.07
C SER A 215 -22.45 2.85 16.42
N ILE A 216 -23.41 3.79 16.49
CA ILE A 216 -24.63 3.85 17.31
C ILE A 216 -24.66 2.87 18.50
N LEU A 217 -24.41 3.37 19.71
CA LEU A 217 -24.92 2.78 20.93
C LEU A 217 -26.33 3.36 21.16
N LEU A 218 -27.36 2.56 20.95
CA LEU A 218 -28.70 2.89 21.41
C LEU A 218 -28.68 2.94 22.95
N THR A 219 -29.14 4.07 23.46
CA THR A 219 -29.22 4.45 24.87
C THR A 219 -30.04 3.48 25.71
N SER A 220 -29.57 3.18 26.91
CA SER A 220 -30.44 3.20 28.09
C SER A 220 -29.65 3.43 29.39
N GLN A 221 -29.90 4.62 29.94
CA GLN A 221 -29.97 5.00 31.35
C GLN A 221 -28.69 5.39 32.12
N GLU A 222 -28.82 6.58 32.70
CA GLU A 222 -27.90 7.35 33.54
C GLU A 222 -27.84 6.83 34.98
N SER A 223 -26.69 7.01 35.64
CA SER A 223 -26.56 7.83 36.88
C SER A 223 -25.09 7.84 37.38
N PRO A 224 -24.67 8.84 38.18
CA PRO A 224 -23.37 9.50 37.99
C PRO A 224 -22.42 9.31 39.22
N PRO A 225 -21.30 10.07 39.39
CA PRO A 225 -20.01 9.53 39.81
C PRO A 225 -19.74 9.59 41.33
N GLU A 226 -18.97 8.64 41.88
CA GLU A 226 -18.37 8.80 43.21
C GLU A 226 -16.84 8.90 43.17
N MET A 227 -16.39 10.01 43.75
CA MET A 227 -15.02 10.40 44.04
C MET A 227 -14.67 9.97 45.47
N LYS A 228 -13.51 9.33 45.68
CA LYS A 228 -12.76 9.34 46.96
C LYS A 228 -11.35 8.78 46.71
N MET A 229 -10.36 9.65 46.58
CA MET A 229 -9.44 10.14 47.63
C MET A 229 -8.43 9.10 48.12
N LEU A 230 -7.19 9.33 47.69
CA LEU A 230 -5.88 9.07 48.31
C LEU A 230 -5.84 8.34 49.66
N LEU A 231 -4.89 7.40 49.79
CA LEU A 231 -3.91 7.29 50.90
C LEU A 231 -2.82 6.23 50.56
N ASN A 232 -1.58 6.69 50.38
CA ASN A 232 -0.34 5.96 50.75
C ASN A 232 0.02 6.39 52.20
N PRO A 233 0.95 5.78 52.97
CA PRO A 233 2.11 4.91 52.61
C PRO A 233 2.15 3.61 53.49
N ASP A 234 3.10 2.66 53.42
CA ASP A 234 4.53 2.82 53.73
C ASP A 234 5.29 1.46 53.70
N LYS A 235 6.61 1.54 53.52
CA LYS A 235 7.72 0.62 53.90
C LYS A 235 8.17 -0.58 53.01
N ARG A 236 9.33 -0.35 52.38
CA ARG A 236 10.65 -1.05 52.48
C ARG A 236 10.62 -2.59 52.55
N THR A 237 11.34 -3.36 51.73
CA THR A 237 12.83 -3.47 51.60
C THR A 237 13.13 -4.65 50.65
N GLY A 238 14.31 -4.68 50.04
CA GLY A 238 14.98 -5.97 49.73
C GLY A 238 15.35 -6.24 48.27
N THR A 239 16.63 -6.06 47.98
CA THR A 239 17.43 -6.44 46.81
C THR A 239 17.38 -7.94 46.49
N SER A 240 17.42 -8.31 45.20
CA SER A 240 18.35 -9.36 44.70
C SER A 240 18.34 -9.43 43.18
N ASP A 241 19.55 -9.32 42.64
CA ASP A 241 19.96 -9.64 41.27
C ASP A 241 19.61 -11.07 40.86
N LYS A 242 19.34 -11.26 39.57
CA LYS A 242 19.98 -12.29 38.73
C LYS A 242 19.69 -12.04 37.24
N VAL A 243 20.73 -11.62 36.54
CA VAL A 243 20.82 -11.53 35.08
C VAL A 243 21.56 -12.75 34.54
N SER A 244 21.09 -13.25 33.39
CA SER A 244 21.81 -13.89 32.25
C SER A 244 21.20 -15.24 31.84
N PRO A 245 21.41 -15.73 30.61
CA PRO A 245 21.26 -15.06 29.31
C PRO A 245 20.51 -15.96 28.30
N SER A 246 20.03 -15.41 27.18
CA SER A 246 20.18 -16.10 25.88
C SER A 246 19.71 -15.22 24.72
N HIS A 247 20.65 -15.00 23.80
CA HIS A 247 20.42 -14.43 22.49
C HIS A 247 19.44 -15.33 21.70
N LYS A 248 18.32 -14.75 21.29
CA LYS A 248 17.59 -15.17 20.08
C LYS A 248 17.38 -13.95 19.22
N ALA A 249 17.76 -14.07 17.96
CA ALA A 249 17.53 -13.08 16.91
C ALA A 249 16.04 -12.71 16.89
N SER A 250 15.72 -11.45 17.20
CA SER A 250 14.37 -10.95 17.13
C SER A 250 14.06 -10.56 15.67
N SER A 251 13.54 -11.52 14.90
CA SER A 251 12.61 -11.18 13.82
C SER A 251 11.41 -10.49 14.47
N SER A 252 11.36 -9.16 14.42
CA SER A 252 10.23 -8.39 14.93
C SER A 252 9.03 -8.55 13.99
N GLN A 253 8.40 -9.73 14.05
CA GLN A 253 7.02 -9.89 13.59
C GLN A 253 6.18 -8.89 14.37
N CYS A 254 5.68 -7.89 13.66
CA CYS A 254 4.80 -6.87 14.18
C CYS A 254 3.37 -7.24 13.77
N PRO A 255 2.55 -7.88 14.62
CA PRO A 255 1.17 -8.15 14.26
C PRO A 255 0.35 -6.87 14.49
N ARG A 256 0.43 -5.92 13.56
CA ARG A 256 -0.48 -4.76 13.56
C ARG A 256 -1.72 -5.13 12.76
N ARG A 257 -2.73 -5.68 13.45
CA ARG A 257 -4.11 -5.82 12.96
C ARG A 257 -4.51 -4.51 12.27
N VAL A 258 -4.52 -4.54 10.94
CA VAL A 258 -5.18 -3.52 10.14
C VAL A 258 -6.68 -3.82 10.30
N LEU A 259 -7.54 -2.80 10.35
CA LEU A 259 -8.97 -2.97 10.64
C LEU A 259 -9.78 -2.87 9.35
N ALA A 260 -10.93 -3.56 9.32
CA ALA A 260 -11.80 -3.67 8.16
C ALA A 260 -12.62 -2.39 7.90
N CYS A 261 -12.80 -2.04 6.63
CA CYS A 261 -13.72 -1.00 6.16
C CYS A 261 -14.80 -1.70 5.33
N GLY A 262 -16.06 -1.69 5.78
CA GLY A 262 -17.10 -2.49 5.14
C GLY A 262 -16.75 -3.98 5.14
N SER A 263 -16.79 -4.61 3.97
CA SER A 263 -16.42 -6.02 3.74
C SER A 263 -14.93 -6.20 3.43
N LEU A 264 -14.14 -5.13 3.37
CA LEU A 264 -12.71 -5.21 3.09
C LEU A 264 -11.94 -5.65 4.33
N VAL A 265 -11.39 -6.87 4.27
CA VAL A 265 -10.54 -7.45 5.30
C VAL A 265 -9.09 -7.20 4.93
N PRO A 266 -8.30 -6.53 5.78
CA PRO A 266 -6.90 -6.30 5.48
C PRO A 266 -6.07 -7.58 5.69
N VAL A 267 -5.07 -7.74 4.83
CA VAL A 267 -4.23 -8.95 4.76
C VAL A 267 -2.81 -8.61 5.19
N GLU A 268 -2.19 -7.65 4.52
CA GLU A 268 -0.79 -7.27 4.73
C GLU A 268 -0.64 -5.75 4.65
N CYS A 269 0.38 -5.20 5.31
CA CYS A 269 0.74 -3.81 5.09
C CYS A 269 2.22 -3.54 5.33
N PHE A 270 2.88 -2.95 4.33
CA PHE A 270 4.32 -2.72 4.29
C PHE A 270 4.61 -1.23 4.39
N LYS A 271 5.50 -0.83 5.31
CA LYS A 271 6.00 0.54 5.38
C LYS A 271 7.05 0.73 4.28
N VAL A 272 6.88 1.76 3.46
CA VAL A 272 7.81 2.10 2.37
C VAL A 272 8.23 3.57 2.47
N SER A 273 9.41 3.89 1.94
CA SER A 273 9.88 5.27 1.83
C SER A 273 9.71 5.77 0.41
N LEU A 274 9.03 6.91 0.26
CA LEU A 274 8.93 7.65 -1.00
C LEU A 274 10.08 8.67 -1.14
N GLY A 275 11.13 8.55 -0.32
CA GLY A 275 12.29 9.43 -0.27
C GLY A 275 12.17 10.50 0.81
N LYS A 276 11.18 11.39 0.71
CA LYS A 276 10.96 12.47 1.71
C LYS A 276 9.94 12.10 2.79
N THR A 277 9.00 11.22 2.45
CA THR A 277 7.88 10.83 3.29
C THR A 277 7.79 9.32 3.35
N ASP A 278 7.30 8.81 4.47
CA ASP A 278 6.91 7.42 4.60
C ASP A 278 5.48 7.23 4.09
N ALA A 279 5.23 6.08 3.50
CA ALA A 279 3.92 5.63 3.07
C ALA A 279 3.75 4.14 3.40
N PHE A 280 2.58 3.61 3.12
CA PHE A 280 2.21 2.24 3.42
C PHE A 280 1.54 1.61 2.21
N ILE A 281 2.10 0.50 1.72
CA ILE A 281 1.41 -0.36 0.77
C ILE A 281 0.55 -1.32 1.59
N CYS A 282 -0.76 -1.14 1.60
CA CYS A 282 -1.68 -2.01 2.34
C CYS A 282 -2.55 -2.83 1.38
N LYS A 283 -2.59 -4.15 1.62
CA LYS A 283 -3.38 -5.14 0.88
C LYS A 283 -4.65 -5.49 1.66
N TYR A 284 -5.76 -5.57 0.95
CA TYR A 284 -7.08 -5.95 1.43
C TYR A 284 -7.69 -7.02 0.52
N LYS A 285 -8.58 -7.82 1.07
CA LYS A 285 -9.49 -8.69 0.33
C LYS A 285 -10.92 -8.37 0.66
N LYS A 286 -11.80 -8.43 -0.35
CA LYS A 286 -13.25 -8.28 -0.12
C LYS A 286 -13.83 -9.60 0.37
N ALA A 287 -14.31 -9.63 1.61
CA ALA A 287 -15.01 -10.77 2.16
C ALA A 287 -16.42 -10.91 1.56
N HIS A 288 -16.97 -12.11 1.63
CA HIS A 288 -18.40 -12.31 1.46
C HIS A 288 -19.16 -11.46 2.47
N ALA A 289 -20.21 -10.77 2.02
CA ALA A 289 -21.20 -10.25 2.93
C ALA A 289 -21.84 -11.47 3.62
N SER A 290 -21.39 -11.79 4.84
CA SER A 290 -22.09 -12.74 5.70
C SER A 290 -23.50 -12.18 5.86
N GLY A 291 -24.50 -12.87 5.30
CA GLY A 291 -25.89 -12.44 5.42
C GLY A 291 -26.19 -12.16 6.88
N LEU A 292 -26.68 -10.95 7.19
CA LEU A 292 -27.52 -10.79 8.36
C LEU A 292 -28.75 -11.68 8.10
N SER A 293 -28.67 -12.96 8.44
CA SER A 293 -29.87 -13.76 8.58
C SER A 293 -30.58 -13.22 9.82
N ALA A 294 -31.58 -12.38 9.60
CA ALA A 294 -32.67 -12.28 10.55
C ALA A 294 -33.10 -13.72 10.84
N ALA A 295 -32.94 -14.16 12.09
CA ALA A 295 -33.57 -15.37 12.58
C ALA A 295 -35.08 -15.12 12.49
N GLY A 296 -35.65 -15.42 11.31
CA GLY A 296 -37.08 -15.48 11.10
C GLY A 296 -37.61 -16.64 11.90
N CYS A 297 -38.38 -16.32 12.93
CA CYS A 297 -39.22 -17.27 13.65
C CYS A 297 -40.02 -18.09 12.63
N HIS A 298 -39.78 -19.40 12.61
CA HIS A 298 -40.64 -20.35 11.94
C HIS A 298 -41.99 -20.39 12.67
N GLU A 299 -43.07 -20.05 11.96
CA GLU A 299 -44.40 -20.62 12.24
C GLU A 299 -44.71 -21.71 11.19
N PRO A 300 -45.25 -22.87 11.60
CA PRO A 300 -45.59 -23.95 10.68
C PRO A 300 -47.05 -23.84 10.21
N GLY A 301 -47.28 -24.00 8.90
CA GLY A 301 -48.57 -24.49 8.40
C GLY A 301 -49.09 -23.83 7.13
N ALA A 302 -48.88 -24.49 5.99
CA ALA A 302 -49.89 -24.67 4.93
C ALA A 302 -49.32 -25.64 3.87
N GLN A 303 -50.02 -26.76 3.67
CA GLN A 303 -49.72 -27.74 2.62
C GLN A 303 -49.99 -27.15 1.22
N PRO A 304 -49.24 -27.53 0.17
CA PRO A 304 -49.68 -27.33 -1.21
C PRO A 304 -50.41 -28.57 -1.73
N GLU A 305 -51.58 -28.30 -2.31
CA GLU A 305 -52.49 -29.24 -2.97
C GLU A 305 -51.92 -29.70 -4.32
N MET A 306 -52.01 -30.99 -4.61
CA MET A 306 -51.62 -31.59 -5.89
C MET A 306 -52.60 -31.20 -7.00
N ALA A 307 -52.09 -30.75 -8.15
CA ALA A 307 -52.83 -30.72 -9.41
C ALA A 307 -52.06 -31.50 -10.48
N THR A 308 -52.79 -32.45 -11.07
CA THR A 308 -52.41 -33.46 -12.04
C THR A 308 -52.08 -32.92 -13.44
N LEU A 309 -51.02 -33.52 -14.01
CA LEU A 309 -50.66 -33.81 -15.40
C LEU A 309 -51.60 -33.34 -16.54
N GLN A 310 -51.00 -32.66 -17.52
CA GLN A 310 -51.36 -32.80 -18.94
C GLN A 310 -50.09 -32.87 -19.79
N GLU A 311 -49.94 -34.00 -20.49
CA GLU A 311 -48.89 -34.30 -21.46
C GLU A 311 -49.10 -33.50 -22.76
N PHE A 312 -48.00 -33.08 -23.41
CA PHE A 312 -48.00 -32.61 -24.79
C PHE A 312 -47.12 -33.56 -25.64
N PRO A 313 -47.56 -33.95 -26.85
CA PRO A 313 -46.86 -34.95 -27.66
C PRO A 313 -45.75 -34.33 -28.52
N SER A 314 -44.69 -35.11 -28.71
CA SER A 314 -43.58 -34.89 -29.63
C SER A 314 -43.99 -35.08 -31.11
N PRO A 315 -43.51 -34.27 -32.07
CA PRO A 315 -43.56 -34.61 -33.48
C PRO A 315 -42.33 -35.42 -33.91
N GLN A 316 -42.60 -36.52 -34.62
CA GLN A 316 -41.63 -37.29 -35.40
C GLN A 316 -41.26 -36.58 -36.70
N ASP A 317 -40.08 -36.94 -37.19
CA ASP A 317 -39.49 -36.59 -38.48
C ASP A 317 -40.41 -36.83 -39.69
N SER A 318 -40.35 -35.92 -40.68
CA SER A 318 -40.52 -36.26 -42.09
C SER A 318 -39.90 -35.19 -43.00
N LEU A 319 -39.00 -35.69 -43.87
CA LEU A 319 -38.23 -35.07 -44.96
C LEU A 319 -36.91 -34.37 -44.62
#